data_AF-A0AAD9PKS5-F1
#
_entry.id   AF-A0AAD9PKS5-F1
#
_cell.length_a   1.000
_cell.length_b   1.000
_cell.length_c   1.000
_cell.angle_alpha   90.00
_cell.angle_beta   90.00
_cell.angle_gamma   90.00
#
_symmetry.space_group_name_H-M   'P 1'
#
loop_
_entity.id
_entity.type
_entity.pdbx_description
1 polymer ?
#
loop_
_entity_poly.entity_id
_entity_poly.type
_entity_poly.pdbx_seq_one_letter_code
_entity_poly.pdbx_strand_id
1 'polypeptide(L)'
;MSNKLNKRPPDSDPDKGDAKRHQTDPPSGHDNTSLEVILAKPHINDDDFKKILTEATPEQRLFFIQRQLGYYISHDNLSHDQFYHDKFKECSKNTGHENVLDTKYVLSAKRMVDIGAKPDDLKAALDIHAIPNVSLVDINGSLHVKLEKGLPPFSGKRFYEKKKKFGDTPDTFHAAGPLVIVSNIPAGIKEWSSVKEALQKASSSNIRFISPIGDEGRCFVWFSKNTKPSDVVDGISPTLEGNTLEIKLINDEQHYKEFLSAMLPSVVFSRSKDLQRIQSSTMASPIDIDGLTIRNFGFIKCLLNDFLNASQVGQRVALDSNAGKVLRYILDYHPNASEKKGGASKVLSCFEVVEDTGKDSKNKKRFSIILTDKKTSNETKEDVSLSKCIDGLRTVAYKLPKATGKEFIKSLID
;
A
#
# COMPACT_ATOMS: atom_id res chain seq x y z
N MET A 1 -23.92 -21.65 65.48
CA MET A 1 -22.81 -20.74 65.15
C MET A 1 -23.19 -20.00 63.88
N SER A 2 -23.75 -18.81 64.04
CA SER A 2 -24.38 -18.02 62.97
C SER A 2 -23.52 -16.81 62.64
N ASN A 3 -22.92 -16.78 61.46
CA ASN A 3 -22.17 -15.62 60.98
C ASN A 3 -23.13 -14.62 60.30
N LYS A 4 -23.34 -13.49 60.98
CA LYS A 4 -24.05 -12.32 60.46
C LYS A 4 -23.13 -11.49 59.56
N LEU A 5 -23.58 -11.24 58.33
CA LEU A 5 -23.03 -10.21 57.45
C LEU A 5 -23.30 -8.82 58.03
N ASN A 6 -22.25 -8.00 58.15
CA ASN A 6 -22.38 -6.57 58.41
C ASN A 6 -22.53 -5.80 57.08
N LYS A 7 -23.69 -5.17 56.90
CA LYS A 7 -23.96 -4.13 55.89
C LYS A 7 -23.42 -2.79 56.41
N ARG A 8 -22.69 -2.04 55.56
CA ARG A 8 -22.43 -0.61 55.78
C ARG A 8 -23.56 0.24 55.17
N PRO A 9 -23.86 1.43 55.72
CA PRO A 9 -24.93 2.30 55.24
C PRO A 9 -24.49 3.17 54.03
N PRO A 10 -25.45 3.77 53.31
CA PRO A 10 -25.19 4.62 52.15
C PRO A 10 -24.98 6.08 52.59
N ASP A 11 -23.90 6.71 52.10
CA ASP A 11 -23.73 8.16 52.19
C ASP A 11 -24.42 8.85 51.00
N SER A 12 -25.15 9.90 51.36
CA SER A 12 -25.97 10.77 50.53
C SER A 12 -25.24 12.06 50.16
N ASP A 13 -25.46 12.49 48.91
CA ASP A 13 -25.46 13.87 48.36
C ASP A 13 -24.15 14.67 48.25
N PRO A 14 -24.09 15.74 47.42
CA PRO A 14 -24.73 15.93 46.11
C PRO A 14 -23.78 16.51 45.04
N ASP A 15 -24.23 16.34 43.81
CA ASP A 15 -23.80 16.97 42.57
C ASP A 15 -23.80 18.51 42.64
N LYS A 16 -22.64 19.11 42.37
CA LYS A 16 -22.52 20.52 41.95
C LYS A 16 -21.55 20.58 40.78
N GLY A 17 -22.14 20.65 39.59
CA GLY A 17 -21.44 20.91 38.34
C GLY A 17 -20.82 22.31 38.33
N ASP A 18 -19.49 22.34 38.16
CA ASP A 18 -18.78 23.52 37.68
C ASP A 18 -18.51 23.35 36.18
N ALA A 19 -19.30 24.07 35.40
CA ALA A 19 -19.09 24.28 33.97
C ALA A 19 -17.79 25.07 33.76
N LYS A 20 -16.70 24.38 33.40
CA LYS A 20 -15.52 25.02 32.81
C LYS A 20 -15.87 25.54 31.42
N ARG A 21 -16.22 26.83 31.35
CA ARG A 21 -16.17 27.67 30.15
C ARG A 21 -14.83 27.45 29.46
N HIS A 22 -14.86 26.88 28.25
CA HIS A 22 -13.79 27.07 27.29
C HIS A 22 -13.71 28.56 26.97
N GLN A 23 -12.70 29.25 27.51
CA GLN A 23 -12.18 30.43 26.86
C GLN A 23 -11.55 29.95 25.55
N THR A 24 -12.23 30.22 24.45
CA THR A 24 -11.61 30.23 23.13
C THR A 24 -10.68 31.43 23.09
N ASP A 25 -9.38 31.16 23.19
CA ASP A 25 -8.38 32.14 22.77
C ASP A 25 -8.60 32.45 21.28
N PRO A 26 -8.49 33.72 20.86
CA PRO A 26 -8.57 34.07 19.45
C PRO A 26 -7.40 33.42 18.70
N PRO A 27 -7.58 32.96 17.45
CA PRO A 27 -6.50 32.37 16.67
C PRO A 27 -5.51 33.46 16.27
N SER A 28 -4.50 33.67 17.11
CA SER A 28 -3.31 34.45 16.78
C SER A 28 -2.29 33.53 16.10
N GLY A 29 -2.34 33.55 14.78
CA GLY A 29 -1.39 32.81 13.94
C GLY A 29 -1.61 33.15 12.47
N HIS A 30 -1.31 34.38 12.08
CA HIS A 30 -1.15 34.73 10.67
C HIS A 30 0.03 33.95 10.10
N ASP A 31 -0.28 32.74 9.64
CA ASP A 31 0.55 31.92 8.79
C ASP A 31 0.65 32.63 7.43
N ASN A 32 1.58 33.59 7.37
CA ASN A 32 1.80 34.54 6.29
C ASN A 32 2.46 33.87 5.06
N THR A 33 2.06 32.63 4.74
CA THR A 33 2.42 31.97 3.50
C THR A 33 1.63 32.66 2.39
N SER A 34 2.31 33.49 1.59
CA SER A 34 1.69 34.19 0.45
C SER A 34 0.90 33.22 -0.43
N LEU A 35 -0.30 33.63 -0.87
CA LEU A 35 -1.13 32.87 -1.82
C LEU A 35 -0.36 32.47 -3.08
N GLU A 36 0.62 33.28 -3.51
CA GLU A 36 1.49 32.97 -4.64
C GLU A 36 2.31 31.69 -4.41
N VAL A 37 2.79 31.49 -3.19
CA VAL A 37 3.54 30.28 -2.80
C VAL A 37 2.59 29.08 -2.78
N ILE A 38 1.36 29.25 -2.30
CA ILE A 38 0.34 28.19 -2.29
C ILE A 38 -0.02 27.77 -3.73
N LEU A 39 -0.26 28.74 -4.59
CA LEU A 39 -0.61 28.52 -6.01
C LEU A 39 0.57 27.96 -6.82
N ALA A 40 1.81 28.10 -6.35
CA ALA A 40 3.00 27.50 -6.96
C ALA A 40 3.29 26.05 -6.50
N LYS A 41 2.72 25.58 -5.38
CA LYS A 41 2.91 24.19 -4.90
C LYS A 41 2.47 23.19 -5.97
N PRO A 42 3.09 22.03 -6.18
CA PRO A 42 2.63 21.04 -7.17
C PRO A 42 1.28 20.40 -6.81
N HIS A 43 0.93 20.32 -5.52
CA HIS A 43 -0.35 19.80 -5.03
C HIS A 43 -0.96 20.76 -4.01
N ILE A 44 -2.26 21.03 -4.14
CA ILE A 44 -3.04 21.90 -3.24
C ILE A 44 -3.90 20.99 -2.36
N ASN A 45 -3.63 20.99 -1.05
CA ASN A 45 -4.44 20.26 -0.06
C ASN A 45 -5.72 21.05 0.29
N ASP A 46 -6.59 20.48 1.14
CA ASP A 46 -7.90 21.09 1.42
C ASP A 46 -7.80 22.38 2.26
N ASP A 47 -6.75 22.57 3.05
CA ASP A 47 -6.56 23.79 3.83
C ASP A 47 -5.95 24.92 2.99
N ASP A 48 -5.03 24.58 2.09
CA ASP A 48 -4.54 25.47 1.03
C ASP A 48 -5.73 25.93 0.15
N PHE A 49 -6.65 25.02 -0.17
CA PHE A 49 -7.85 25.33 -0.94
C PHE A 49 -8.79 26.27 -0.17
N LYS A 50 -9.01 26.07 1.14
CA LYS A 50 -9.80 27.00 1.95
C LYS A 50 -9.22 28.41 1.95
N LYS A 51 -7.89 28.56 2.05
CA LYS A 51 -7.23 29.86 1.94
C LYS A 51 -7.45 30.51 0.57
N ILE A 52 -7.38 29.73 -0.50
CA ILE A 52 -7.67 30.22 -1.86
C ILE A 52 -9.13 30.70 -1.97
N LEU A 53 -10.08 29.98 -1.37
CA LEU A 53 -11.49 30.39 -1.39
C LEU A 53 -11.74 31.73 -0.68
N THR A 54 -11.01 32.02 0.40
CA THR A 54 -11.25 33.20 1.23
C THR A 54 -10.45 34.42 0.82
N GLU A 55 -9.25 34.24 0.25
CA GLU A 55 -8.28 35.32 0.09
C GLU A 55 -7.81 35.56 -1.36
N ALA A 56 -8.17 34.69 -2.32
CA ALA A 56 -7.68 34.83 -3.69
C ALA A 56 -8.26 36.06 -4.42
N THR A 57 -7.39 36.77 -5.13
CA THR A 57 -7.81 37.81 -6.08
C THR A 57 -8.53 37.19 -7.29
N PRO A 58 -9.28 37.98 -8.09
CA PRO A 58 -9.92 37.48 -9.31
C PRO A 58 -8.95 36.80 -10.28
N GLU A 59 -7.74 37.35 -10.45
CA GLU A 59 -6.70 36.77 -11.31
C GLU A 59 -6.15 35.46 -10.74
N GLN A 60 -5.87 35.41 -9.44
CA GLN A 60 -5.42 34.20 -8.75
C GLN A 60 -6.47 33.08 -8.78
N ARG A 61 -7.74 33.45 -8.70
CA ARG A 61 -8.86 32.52 -8.86
C ARG A 61 -8.88 31.91 -10.27
N LEU A 62 -8.72 32.73 -11.31
CA LEU A 62 -8.64 32.24 -12.69
C LEU A 62 -7.42 31.32 -12.90
N PHE A 63 -6.27 31.67 -12.31
CA PHE A 63 -5.08 30.83 -12.32
C PHE A 63 -5.32 29.47 -11.64
N PHE A 64 -5.99 29.45 -10.49
CA PHE A 64 -6.38 28.19 -9.84
C PHE A 64 -7.33 27.36 -10.71
N ILE A 65 -8.33 27.98 -11.31
CA ILE A 65 -9.30 27.33 -12.21
C ILE A 65 -8.57 26.68 -13.38
N GLN A 66 -7.64 27.40 -14.01
CA GLN A 66 -6.80 26.87 -15.08
C GLN A 66 -6.02 25.65 -14.62
N ARG A 67 -5.40 25.75 -13.45
CA ARG A 67 -4.55 24.69 -12.92
C ARG A 67 -5.37 23.44 -12.58
N GLN A 68 -6.56 23.63 -12.03
CA GLN A 68 -7.46 22.55 -11.68
C GLN A 68 -8.02 21.87 -12.93
N LEU A 69 -8.35 22.64 -13.97
CA LEU A 69 -8.69 22.13 -15.30
C LEU A 69 -7.53 21.31 -15.87
N GLY A 70 -6.30 21.85 -15.85
CA GLY A 70 -5.09 21.19 -16.33
C GLY A 70 -4.78 19.88 -15.62
N TYR A 71 -5.05 19.81 -14.31
CA TYR A 71 -4.97 18.56 -13.56
C TYR A 71 -5.99 17.53 -14.05
N TYR A 72 -7.28 17.90 -14.17
CA TYR A 72 -8.33 16.95 -14.56
C TYR A 72 -8.10 16.35 -15.94
N ILE A 73 -7.59 17.15 -16.87
CA ILE A 73 -7.34 16.75 -18.26
C ILE A 73 -5.89 16.35 -18.52
N SER A 74 -5.05 16.28 -17.48
CA SER A 74 -3.68 15.81 -17.62
C SER A 74 -3.66 14.36 -18.09
N HIS A 75 -2.61 13.99 -18.84
CA HIS A 75 -2.41 12.61 -19.29
C HIS A 75 -2.42 11.61 -18.11
N ASP A 76 -1.79 11.99 -17.00
CA ASP A 76 -1.73 11.16 -15.79
C ASP A 76 -3.12 10.98 -15.16
N ASN A 77 -3.92 12.04 -15.02
CA ASN A 77 -5.26 11.89 -14.47
C ASN A 77 -6.19 11.11 -15.42
N LEU A 78 -6.20 11.44 -16.72
CA LEU A 78 -7.11 10.83 -17.71
C LEU A 78 -6.83 9.34 -18.00
N SER A 79 -5.61 8.88 -17.81
CA SER A 79 -5.28 7.46 -17.94
C SER A 79 -5.85 6.61 -16.79
N HIS A 80 -6.15 7.23 -15.65
CA HIS A 80 -6.62 6.53 -14.44
C HIS A 80 -8.07 6.87 -14.05
N ASP A 81 -8.59 8.03 -14.43
CA ASP A 81 -9.92 8.49 -14.05
C ASP A 81 -11.02 7.97 -14.99
N GLN A 82 -11.68 6.89 -14.58
CA GLN A 82 -12.76 6.25 -15.32
C GLN A 82 -13.87 7.25 -15.69
N PHE A 83 -14.22 8.16 -14.78
CA PHE A 83 -15.34 9.07 -15.00
C PHE A 83 -15.06 10.00 -16.16
N TYR A 84 -13.91 10.70 -16.14
CA TYR A 84 -13.57 11.59 -17.24
C TYR A 84 -13.31 10.81 -18.53
N HIS A 85 -12.65 9.66 -18.45
CA HIS A 85 -12.37 8.83 -19.61
C HIS A 85 -13.67 8.38 -20.33
N ASP A 86 -14.67 7.95 -19.57
CA ASP A 86 -15.98 7.58 -20.12
C ASP A 86 -16.74 8.78 -20.66
N LYS A 87 -16.69 9.92 -19.97
CA LYS A 87 -17.37 11.14 -20.43
C LYS A 87 -16.75 11.72 -21.69
N PHE A 88 -15.43 11.65 -21.87
CA PHE A 88 -14.79 11.99 -23.14
C PHE A 88 -15.30 11.09 -24.27
N LYS A 89 -15.38 9.77 -24.06
CA LYS A 89 -15.88 8.82 -25.05
C LYS A 89 -17.36 9.04 -25.39
N GLU A 90 -18.20 9.23 -24.37
CA GLU A 90 -19.63 9.48 -24.51
C GLU A 90 -19.90 10.81 -25.23
N CYS A 91 -19.26 11.90 -24.82
CA CYS A 91 -19.41 13.21 -25.47
C CYS A 91 -18.91 13.18 -26.91
N SER A 92 -17.78 12.51 -27.17
CA SER A 92 -17.25 12.39 -28.52
C SER A 92 -18.21 11.63 -29.45
N LYS A 93 -18.83 10.56 -28.94
CA LYS A 93 -19.85 9.80 -29.67
C LYS A 93 -21.13 10.62 -29.92
N ASN A 94 -21.60 11.37 -28.93
CA ASN A 94 -22.86 12.11 -29.00
C ASN A 94 -22.77 13.36 -29.87
N THR A 95 -21.60 13.99 -29.93
CA THR A 95 -21.37 15.23 -30.70
C THR A 95 -20.81 14.98 -32.10
N GLY A 96 -20.24 13.80 -32.36
CA GLY A 96 -19.55 13.49 -33.61
C GLY A 96 -18.15 14.11 -33.73
N HIS A 97 -17.62 14.69 -32.64
CA HIS A 97 -16.29 15.27 -32.59
C HIS A 97 -15.37 14.41 -31.70
N GLU A 98 -14.15 14.14 -32.14
CA GLU A 98 -13.23 13.32 -31.35
C GLU A 98 -12.61 14.10 -30.17
N ASN A 99 -12.45 13.40 -29.03
CA ASN A 99 -11.74 13.86 -27.84
C ASN A 99 -12.31 15.15 -27.23
N VAL A 100 -13.64 15.26 -27.21
CA VAL A 100 -14.35 16.38 -26.58
C VAL A 100 -15.03 15.96 -25.28
N LEU A 101 -15.09 16.89 -24.32
CA LEU A 101 -15.78 16.75 -23.04
C LEU A 101 -16.61 18.00 -22.77
N ASP A 102 -17.89 17.82 -22.47
CA ASP A 102 -18.77 18.93 -22.07
C ASP A 102 -18.26 19.60 -20.79
N THR A 103 -18.10 20.93 -20.81
CA THR A 103 -17.58 21.70 -19.67
C THR A 103 -18.43 21.55 -18.41
N LYS A 104 -19.71 21.17 -18.52
CA LYS A 104 -20.56 20.87 -17.35
C LYS A 104 -19.94 19.82 -16.43
N TYR A 105 -19.20 18.85 -16.98
CA TYR A 105 -18.58 17.79 -16.17
C TYR A 105 -17.39 18.32 -15.37
N VAL A 106 -16.57 19.19 -15.96
CA VAL A 106 -15.50 19.90 -15.25
C VAL A 106 -16.09 20.79 -14.16
N LEU A 107 -17.11 21.58 -14.50
CA LEU A 107 -17.76 22.52 -13.58
C LEU A 107 -18.50 21.81 -12.44
N SER A 108 -18.94 20.58 -12.64
CA SER A 108 -19.56 19.74 -11.60
C SER A 108 -18.58 19.17 -10.58
N ALA A 109 -17.27 19.26 -10.83
CA ALA A 109 -16.26 18.77 -9.89
C ALA A 109 -16.26 19.62 -8.61
N LYS A 110 -16.17 18.98 -7.45
CA LYS A 110 -16.29 19.63 -6.13
C LYS A 110 -15.47 20.93 -6.01
N ARG A 111 -14.18 20.91 -6.36
CA ARG A 111 -13.31 22.11 -6.27
C ARG A 111 -13.72 23.23 -7.23
N MET A 112 -14.32 22.91 -8.37
CA MET A 112 -14.83 23.89 -9.33
C MET A 112 -16.14 24.51 -8.84
N VAL A 113 -17.01 23.69 -8.24
CA VAL A 113 -18.24 24.15 -7.58
C VAL A 113 -17.91 25.07 -6.40
N ASP A 114 -17.01 24.64 -5.51
CA ASP A 114 -16.67 25.35 -4.28
C ASP A 114 -16.02 26.71 -4.57
N ILE A 115 -15.22 26.84 -5.64
CA ILE A 115 -14.64 28.13 -6.08
C ILE A 115 -15.60 28.97 -6.95
N GLY A 116 -16.81 28.47 -7.18
CA GLY A 116 -17.85 29.14 -7.95
C GLY A 116 -17.47 29.34 -9.42
N ALA A 117 -16.74 28.40 -10.02
CA ALA A 117 -16.32 28.50 -11.42
C ALA A 117 -17.52 28.45 -12.37
N LYS A 118 -17.51 29.31 -13.38
CA LYS A 118 -18.52 29.39 -14.45
C LYS A 118 -17.90 29.08 -15.82
N PRO A 119 -18.72 28.81 -16.87
CA PRO A 119 -18.20 28.58 -18.22
C PRO A 119 -17.32 29.72 -18.74
N ASP A 120 -17.67 30.97 -18.43
CA ASP A 120 -16.90 32.14 -18.85
C ASP A 120 -15.55 32.24 -18.12
N ASP A 121 -15.47 31.77 -16.87
CA ASP A 121 -14.20 31.71 -16.15
C ASP A 121 -13.22 30.72 -16.79
N LEU A 122 -13.71 29.62 -17.38
CA LEU A 122 -12.86 28.65 -18.09
C LEU A 122 -12.24 29.27 -19.35
N LYS A 123 -13.02 30.08 -20.09
CA LYS A 123 -12.52 30.83 -21.24
C LYS A 123 -11.47 31.83 -20.81
N ALA A 124 -11.80 32.69 -19.84
CA ALA A 124 -10.89 33.70 -19.31
C ALA A 124 -9.60 33.08 -18.74
N ALA A 125 -9.70 31.95 -18.05
CA ALA A 125 -8.55 31.25 -17.47
C ALA A 125 -7.61 30.69 -18.55
N LEU A 126 -8.14 30.17 -19.66
CA LEU A 126 -7.32 29.65 -20.76
C LEU A 126 -6.76 30.75 -21.67
N ASP A 127 -7.47 31.88 -21.81
CA ASP A 127 -7.00 33.04 -22.57
C ASP A 127 -5.78 33.69 -21.90
N ILE A 128 -5.77 33.74 -20.56
CA ILE A 128 -4.66 34.30 -19.77
C ILE A 128 -3.54 33.26 -19.62
N HIS A 129 -3.89 31.99 -19.42
CA HIS A 129 -2.94 30.92 -19.12
C HIS A 129 -3.22 29.65 -19.95
N ALA A 130 -2.72 29.62 -21.18
CA ALA A 130 -2.91 28.48 -22.06
C ALA A 130 -2.41 27.16 -21.46
N ILE A 131 -3.23 26.10 -21.55
CA ILE A 131 -2.82 24.74 -21.24
C ILE A 131 -2.40 24.07 -22.56
N PRO A 132 -1.19 23.49 -22.66
CA PRO A 132 -0.75 22.85 -23.89
C PRO A 132 -1.69 21.73 -24.33
N ASN A 133 -2.11 21.75 -25.61
CA ASN A 133 -2.95 20.72 -26.25
C ASN A 133 -4.40 20.67 -25.75
N VAL A 134 -4.88 21.76 -25.16
CA VAL A 134 -6.26 21.91 -24.67
C VAL A 134 -6.86 23.15 -25.30
N SER A 135 -8.03 23.01 -25.89
CA SER A 135 -8.80 24.11 -26.47
C SER A 135 -10.27 24.05 -26.02
N LEU A 136 -10.97 25.18 -26.09
CA LEU A 136 -12.42 25.22 -25.91
C LEU A 136 -13.11 25.34 -27.26
N VAL A 137 -14.12 24.52 -27.49
CA VAL A 137 -14.91 24.52 -28.72
C VAL A 137 -16.39 24.61 -28.37
N ASP A 138 -17.13 25.43 -29.10
CA ASP A 138 -18.59 25.45 -29.00
C ASP A 138 -19.16 24.43 -29.99
N ILE A 139 -19.95 23.49 -29.48
CA ILE A 139 -20.61 22.46 -30.29
C ILE A 139 -22.08 22.46 -29.88
N ASN A 140 -22.95 22.79 -30.84
CA ASN A 140 -24.40 22.83 -30.66
C ASN A 140 -24.86 23.77 -29.52
N GLY A 141 -24.17 24.89 -29.30
CA GLY A 141 -24.50 25.87 -28.25
C GLY A 141 -24.03 25.48 -26.85
N SER A 142 -23.24 24.41 -26.74
CA SER A 142 -22.62 23.95 -25.50
C SER A 142 -21.10 24.03 -25.61
N LEU A 143 -20.47 24.58 -24.58
CA LEU A 143 -19.02 24.72 -24.50
C LEU A 143 -18.38 23.39 -24.10
N HIS A 144 -17.41 22.93 -24.88
CA HIS A 144 -16.67 21.69 -24.67
C HIS A 144 -15.18 21.94 -24.56
N VAL A 145 -14.49 21.13 -23.76
CA VAL A 145 -13.03 21.01 -23.72
C VAL A 145 -12.60 20.00 -24.77
N LYS A 146 -11.68 20.36 -25.65
CA LYS A 146 -11.11 19.48 -26.66
C LYS A 146 -9.63 19.21 -26.39
N LEU A 147 -9.22 17.95 -26.54
CA LEU A 147 -7.81 17.53 -26.43
C LEU A 147 -7.22 17.34 -27.83
N GLU A 148 -6.17 18.10 -28.16
CA GLU A 148 -5.52 18.01 -29.48
C GLU A 148 -4.64 16.76 -29.64
N LYS A 149 -4.13 16.19 -28.54
CA LYS A 149 -3.29 14.98 -28.53
C LYS A 149 -4.07 13.67 -28.40
N GLY A 150 -5.40 13.75 -28.32
CA GLY A 150 -6.27 12.60 -28.10
C GLY A 150 -6.31 12.11 -26.65
N LEU A 151 -7.28 11.23 -26.37
CA LEU A 151 -7.48 10.63 -25.06
C LEU A 151 -6.41 9.53 -24.80
N PRO A 152 -5.66 9.59 -23.69
CA PRO A 152 -4.67 8.55 -23.38
C PRO A 152 -5.34 7.21 -23.11
N PRO A 153 -4.64 6.07 -23.33
CA PRO A 153 -5.19 4.75 -23.06
C PRO A 153 -5.55 4.63 -21.57
N PHE A 154 -6.74 4.10 -21.30
CA PHE A 154 -7.19 3.87 -19.94
C PHE A 154 -6.43 2.70 -19.32
N SER A 155 -5.62 2.98 -18.30
CA SER A 155 -4.90 1.97 -17.52
C SER A 155 -5.67 1.51 -16.29
N GLY A 156 -6.84 2.10 -16.01
CA GLY A 156 -7.56 1.88 -14.76
C GLY A 156 -6.91 2.59 -13.60
N LYS A 157 -7.68 2.94 -12.56
CA LYS A 157 -7.06 3.10 -11.24
C LYS A 157 -6.34 1.79 -10.96
N ARG A 158 -5.06 1.84 -10.62
CA ARG A 158 -4.54 0.88 -9.64
C ARG A 158 -5.35 1.15 -8.38
N PHE A 159 -6.57 0.61 -8.30
CA PHE A 159 -7.15 0.26 -7.01
C PHE A 159 -5.99 -0.43 -6.33
N TYR A 160 -5.47 0.15 -5.25
CA TYR A 160 -4.45 -0.49 -4.44
C TYR A 160 -4.84 -1.95 -4.40
N GLU A 161 -4.12 -2.82 -5.14
CA GLU A 161 -4.47 -4.23 -5.19
C GLU A 161 -4.59 -4.61 -3.73
N LYS A 162 -5.79 -5.02 -3.29
CA LYS A 162 -6.05 -5.23 -1.86
C LYS A 162 -4.89 -6.06 -1.37
N LYS A 163 -4.05 -5.49 -0.49
CA LYS A 163 -2.75 -6.08 -0.15
C LYS A 163 -3.00 -7.55 0.17
N LYS A 164 -2.50 -8.45 -0.69
CA LYS A 164 -2.72 -9.89 -0.52
C LYS A 164 -2.17 -10.26 0.85
N LYS A 165 -2.97 -11.01 1.61
CA LYS A 165 -2.57 -11.39 2.97
C LYS A 165 -1.45 -12.43 2.90
N PHE A 166 -0.69 -12.54 3.98
CA PHE A 166 0.29 -13.61 4.11
C PHE A 166 -0.44 -14.96 4.04
N GLY A 167 -0.03 -15.81 3.10
CA GLY A 167 -0.68 -17.08 2.80
C GLY A 167 -1.54 -17.09 1.54
N ASP A 168 -1.79 -15.92 0.93
CA ASP A 168 -2.60 -15.73 -0.29
C ASP A 168 -1.76 -15.35 -1.53
N THR A 169 -0.44 -15.53 -1.48
CA THR A 169 0.46 -15.35 -2.63
C THR A 169 1.17 -16.66 -2.95
N PRO A 170 1.57 -16.90 -4.22
CA PRO A 170 2.33 -18.10 -4.61
C PRO A 170 3.51 -18.40 -3.68
N ASP A 171 4.29 -17.38 -3.34
CA ASP A 171 5.44 -17.49 -2.43
C ASP A 171 5.08 -17.92 -0.99
N THR A 172 3.82 -17.76 -0.57
CA THR A 172 3.38 -17.98 0.81
C THR A 172 2.27 -19.01 0.96
N PHE A 173 1.74 -19.57 -0.14
CA PHE A 173 0.71 -20.61 -0.12
C PHE A 173 1.09 -21.78 0.79
N HIS A 174 2.36 -22.20 0.70
CA HIS A 174 2.90 -23.34 1.43
C HIS A 174 3.52 -23.00 2.79
N ALA A 175 3.42 -21.74 3.25
CA ALA A 175 4.05 -21.32 4.50
C ALA A 175 3.53 -22.11 5.71
N ALA A 176 2.23 -22.46 5.73
CA ALA A 176 1.62 -23.30 6.76
C ALA A 176 1.67 -24.80 6.44
N GLY A 177 2.53 -25.21 5.51
CA GLY A 177 2.70 -26.59 5.04
C GLY A 177 2.35 -26.74 3.56
N PRO A 178 2.92 -27.75 2.88
CA PRO A 178 2.69 -28.00 1.45
C PRO A 178 1.21 -28.19 1.12
N LEU A 179 0.79 -27.56 0.02
CA LEU A 179 -0.54 -27.70 -0.56
C LEU A 179 -0.36 -28.38 -1.92
N VAL A 180 -1.00 -29.53 -2.13
CA VAL A 180 -0.81 -30.30 -3.35
C VAL A 180 -2.13 -30.75 -3.95
N ILE A 181 -2.06 -31.01 -5.24
CA ILE A 181 -3.07 -31.74 -6.01
C ILE A 181 -2.53 -33.16 -6.17
N VAL A 182 -3.36 -34.14 -5.80
CA VAL A 182 -3.11 -35.55 -6.07
C VAL A 182 -4.03 -35.97 -7.20
N SER A 183 -3.45 -36.51 -8.28
CA SER A 183 -4.14 -36.92 -9.51
C SER A 183 -3.83 -38.37 -9.84
N ASN A 184 -4.47 -38.90 -10.89
CA ASN A 184 -4.37 -40.29 -11.32
C ASN A 184 -4.96 -41.28 -10.28
N ILE A 185 -6.04 -40.88 -9.60
CA ILE A 185 -6.75 -41.73 -8.64
C ILE A 185 -7.66 -42.70 -9.44
N PRO A 186 -7.60 -44.02 -9.17
CA PRO A 186 -8.44 -44.99 -9.88
C PRO A 186 -9.94 -44.70 -9.72
N ALA A 187 -10.72 -44.83 -10.80
CA ALA A 187 -12.16 -44.52 -10.80
C ALA A 187 -13.01 -45.39 -9.83
N GLY A 188 -12.49 -46.54 -9.39
CA GLY A 188 -13.12 -47.39 -8.37
C GLY A 188 -13.03 -46.82 -6.96
N ILE A 189 -12.06 -45.93 -6.69
CA ILE A 189 -11.83 -45.34 -5.38
C ILE A 189 -12.59 -44.02 -5.27
N LYS A 190 -13.63 -44.01 -4.43
CA LYS A 190 -14.42 -42.80 -4.13
C LYS A 190 -14.13 -42.21 -2.75
N GLU A 191 -13.47 -42.98 -1.88
CA GLU A 191 -13.15 -42.53 -0.53
C GLU A 191 -11.73 -41.96 -0.44
N TRP A 192 -11.62 -40.77 0.15
CA TRP A 192 -10.32 -40.12 0.37
C TRP A 192 -9.43 -40.88 1.38
N SER A 193 -10.02 -41.77 2.19
CA SER A 193 -9.33 -42.58 3.21
C SER A 193 -8.20 -43.41 2.60
N SER A 194 -8.46 -44.11 1.50
CA SER A 194 -7.47 -44.94 0.80
C SER A 194 -6.32 -44.11 0.23
N VAL A 195 -6.62 -42.91 -0.29
CA VAL A 195 -5.59 -41.98 -0.79
C VAL A 195 -4.72 -41.49 0.36
N LYS A 196 -5.32 -41.16 1.51
CA LYS A 196 -4.59 -40.75 2.72
C LYS A 196 -3.65 -41.85 3.22
N GLU A 197 -4.11 -43.10 3.26
CA GLU A 197 -3.29 -44.24 3.68
C GLU A 197 -2.11 -44.46 2.74
N ALA A 198 -2.32 -44.39 1.42
CA ALA A 198 -1.24 -44.48 0.43
C ALA A 198 -0.20 -43.37 0.62
N LEU A 199 -0.64 -42.13 0.84
CA LEU A 199 0.24 -40.99 1.09
C LEU A 199 1.02 -41.12 2.43
N GLN A 200 0.38 -41.61 3.49
CA GLN A 200 1.02 -41.83 4.79
C GLN A 200 1.96 -43.04 4.80
N LYS A 201 1.75 -44.01 3.91
CA LYS A 201 2.69 -45.11 3.71
C LYS A 201 3.92 -44.66 2.92
N ALA A 202 3.72 -43.77 1.95
CA ALA A 202 4.82 -43.22 1.15
C ALA A 202 5.61 -42.12 1.88
N SER A 203 4.98 -41.36 2.78
CA SER A 203 5.62 -40.27 3.54
C SER A 203 5.43 -40.42 5.04
N SER A 204 6.45 -40.05 5.83
CA SER A 204 6.30 -39.86 7.28
C SER A 204 5.55 -38.55 7.63
N SER A 205 5.05 -37.84 6.63
CA SER A 205 4.47 -36.51 6.78
C SER A 205 3.03 -36.58 7.26
N ASN A 206 2.71 -35.77 8.27
CA ASN A 206 1.36 -35.72 8.81
C ASN A 206 0.44 -34.91 7.89
N ILE A 207 -0.68 -35.50 7.46
CA ILE A 207 -1.70 -34.86 6.61
C ILE A 207 -2.72 -34.15 7.51
N ARG A 208 -2.90 -32.85 7.28
CA ARG A 208 -3.85 -32.00 8.01
C ARG A 208 -5.25 -32.04 7.40
N PHE A 209 -5.33 -32.14 6.09
CA PHE A 209 -6.58 -32.15 5.35
C PHE A 209 -6.42 -32.86 4.02
N ILE A 210 -7.49 -33.54 3.60
CA ILE A 210 -7.66 -34.10 2.27
C ILE A 210 -9.12 -33.82 1.86
N SER A 211 -9.30 -33.31 0.65
CA SER A 211 -10.64 -33.08 0.10
C SER A 211 -11.28 -34.40 -0.34
N PRO A 212 -12.61 -34.44 -0.54
CA PRO A 212 -13.23 -35.48 -1.34
C PRO A 212 -12.56 -35.62 -2.72
N ILE A 213 -12.65 -36.82 -3.29
CA ILE A 213 -12.19 -37.11 -4.64
C ILE A 213 -13.22 -36.55 -5.62
N GLY A 214 -12.79 -35.66 -6.50
CA GLY A 214 -13.63 -35.12 -7.57
C GLY A 214 -13.81 -36.11 -8.71
N ASP A 215 -14.78 -35.84 -9.59
CA ASP A 215 -15.14 -36.71 -10.70
C ASP A 215 -13.99 -36.96 -11.70
N GLU A 216 -13.00 -36.07 -11.73
CA GLU A 216 -11.80 -36.17 -12.56
C GLU A 216 -10.70 -37.08 -11.95
N GLY A 217 -10.98 -37.77 -10.84
CA GLY A 217 -9.99 -38.63 -10.18
C GLY A 217 -8.84 -37.83 -9.55
N ARG A 218 -9.15 -36.64 -9.01
CA ARG A 218 -8.21 -35.78 -8.28
C ARG A 218 -8.76 -35.34 -6.93
N CYS A 219 -7.86 -35.11 -5.99
CA CYS A 219 -8.19 -34.49 -4.70
C CYS A 219 -7.08 -33.53 -4.26
N PHE A 220 -7.41 -32.63 -3.35
CA PHE A 220 -6.43 -31.73 -2.76
C PHE A 220 -5.98 -32.20 -1.38
N VAL A 221 -4.71 -31.97 -1.07
CA VAL A 221 -4.10 -32.38 0.21
C VAL A 221 -3.30 -31.24 0.81
N TRP A 222 -3.44 -31.04 2.12
CA TRP A 222 -2.61 -30.14 2.91
C TRP A 222 -1.81 -30.91 3.95
N PHE A 223 -0.49 -30.79 3.85
CA PHE A 223 0.46 -31.39 4.77
C PHE A 223 0.78 -30.47 5.95
N SER A 224 1.23 -31.03 7.06
CA SER A 224 1.64 -30.28 8.24
C SER A 224 2.84 -29.38 7.95
N LYS A 225 2.90 -28.21 8.61
CA LYS A 225 3.94 -27.17 8.49
C LYS A 225 5.39 -27.62 8.63
N ASN A 226 5.66 -28.79 9.21
CA ASN A 226 7.02 -29.31 9.37
C ASN A 226 7.52 -30.05 8.10
N THR A 227 6.64 -30.25 7.12
CA THR A 227 6.95 -30.94 5.87
C THR A 227 7.47 -29.92 4.86
N LYS A 228 8.60 -30.19 4.22
CA LYS A 228 9.08 -29.31 3.14
C LYS A 228 8.36 -29.66 1.83
N PRO A 229 8.11 -28.68 0.94
CA PRO A 229 7.49 -28.95 -0.35
C PRO A 229 8.26 -29.99 -1.20
N SER A 230 9.60 -29.96 -1.17
CA SER A 230 10.48 -30.91 -1.87
C SER A 230 10.23 -32.35 -1.44
N ASP A 231 10.02 -32.58 -0.14
CA ASP A 231 9.85 -33.92 0.43
C ASP A 231 8.55 -34.58 -0.05
N VAL A 232 7.58 -33.77 -0.52
CA VAL A 232 6.25 -34.21 -0.95
C VAL A 232 6.16 -34.40 -2.47
N VAL A 233 6.91 -33.64 -3.27
CA VAL A 233 6.84 -33.77 -4.74
C VAL A 233 7.89 -34.76 -5.25
N ASP A 234 9.13 -34.61 -4.79
CA ASP A 234 10.25 -35.40 -5.29
C ASP A 234 10.47 -36.67 -4.44
N GLY A 235 10.02 -36.63 -3.19
CA GLY A 235 10.30 -37.66 -2.20
C GLY A 235 9.31 -38.82 -2.14
N ILE A 236 8.15 -38.73 -2.83
CA ILE A 236 7.11 -39.76 -2.73
C ILE A 236 6.50 -40.15 -4.08
N SER A 237 6.26 -41.45 -4.22
CA SER A 237 5.53 -42.04 -5.35
C SER A 237 4.51 -43.04 -4.80
N PRO A 238 3.40 -42.55 -4.22
CA PRO A 238 2.43 -43.42 -3.60
C PRO A 238 1.73 -44.26 -4.67
N THR A 239 1.58 -45.55 -4.39
CA THR A 239 0.86 -46.49 -5.25
C THR A 239 -0.47 -46.86 -4.62
N LEU A 240 -1.55 -46.80 -5.38
CA LEU A 240 -2.88 -47.21 -4.96
C LEU A 240 -3.48 -48.14 -6.03
N GLU A 241 -3.80 -49.38 -5.64
CA GLU A 241 -4.30 -50.42 -6.55
C GLU A 241 -3.44 -50.63 -7.83
N GLY A 242 -2.12 -50.50 -7.69
CA GLY A 242 -1.17 -50.64 -8.80
C GLY A 242 -0.96 -49.37 -9.64
N ASN A 243 -1.76 -48.32 -9.43
CA ASN A 243 -1.56 -47.02 -10.07
C ASN A 243 -0.66 -46.12 -9.23
N THR A 244 0.33 -45.49 -9.85
CA THR A 244 1.16 -44.45 -9.20
C THR A 244 0.41 -43.13 -9.24
N LEU A 245 0.15 -42.57 -8.05
CA LEU A 245 -0.51 -41.27 -7.91
C LEU A 245 0.46 -40.15 -8.29
N GLU A 246 -0.04 -39.15 -9.00
CA GLU A 246 0.74 -37.95 -9.36
C GLU A 246 0.52 -36.86 -8.32
N ILE A 247 1.60 -36.22 -7.84
CA ILE A 247 1.53 -35.17 -6.83
C ILE A 247 2.16 -33.88 -7.37
N LYS A 248 1.39 -32.79 -7.35
CA LYS A 248 1.84 -31.46 -7.83
C LYS A 248 1.58 -30.39 -6.78
N LEU A 249 2.55 -29.49 -6.57
CA LEU A 249 2.36 -28.32 -5.70
C LEU A 249 1.40 -27.31 -6.33
N ILE A 250 0.56 -26.72 -5.49
CA ILE A 250 -0.33 -25.63 -5.87
C ILE A 250 0.46 -24.31 -5.85
N ASN A 251 0.92 -23.86 -7.01
CA ASN A 251 1.70 -22.63 -7.16
C ASN A 251 0.94 -21.50 -7.87
N ASP A 252 -0.26 -21.76 -8.39
CA ASP A 252 -1.09 -20.79 -9.10
C ASP A 252 -2.36 -20.43 -8.30
N GLU A 253 -2.91 -19.26 -8.62
CA GLU A 253 -4.08 -18.73 -7.90
C GLU A 253 -5.37 -19.50 -8.17
N GLN A 254 -5.50 -20.14 -9.33
CA GLN A 254 -6.71 -20.84 -9.71
C GLN A 254 -6.87 -22.09 -8.83
N HIS A 255 -5.87 -22.97 -8.82
CA HIS A 255 -5.88 -24.15 -7.98
C HIS A 255 -5.86 -23.82 -6.49
N TYR A 256 -5.24 -22.69 -6.08
CA TYR A 256 -5.33 -22.24 -4.69
C TYR A 256 -6.76 -21.88 -4.28
N LYS A 257 -7.53 -21.20 -5.14
CA LYS A 257 -8.94 -20.87 -4.88
C LYS A 257 -9.81 -22.14 -4.86
N GLU A 258 -9.60 -23.05 -5.80
CA GLU A 258 -10.27 -24.36 -5.82
C GLU A 258 -10.01 -25.13 -4.53
N PHE A 259 -8.74 -25.18 -4.09
CA PHE A 259 -8.35 -25.80 -2.83
C PHE A 259 -9.08 -25.20 -1.63
N LEU A 260 -9.08 -23.87 -1.49
CA LEU A 260 -9.77 -23.20 -0.38
C LEU A 260 -11.28 -23.48 -0.40
N SER A 261 -11.89 -23.58 -1.58
CA SER A 261 -13.32 -23.90 -1.71
C SER A 261 -13.65 -25.33 -1.30
N ALA A 262 -12.71 -26.26 -1.46
CA ALA A 262 -12.85 -27.66 -1.06
C ALA A 262 -12.65 -27.88 0.45
N MET A 263 -12.01 -26.93 1.15
CA MET A 263 -11.74 -27.03 2.59
C MET A 263 -12.99 -26.77 3.45
N LEU A 264 -13.12 -27.53 4.53
CA LEU A 264 -14.12 -27.22 5.56
C LEU A 264 -13.78 -25.91 6.28
N PRO A 265 -14.78 -25.10 6.71
CA PRO A 265 -14.54 -23.81 7.37
C PRO A 265 -13.62 -23.90 8.60
N SER A 266 -13.72 -24.98 9.39
CA SER A 266 -12.85 -25.22 10.55
C SER A 266 -11.38 -25.42 10.17
N VAL A 267 -11.13 -26.06 9.02
CA VAL A 267 -9.79 -26.33 8.51
C VAL A 267 -9.20 -25.05 7.89
N VAL A 268 -10.01 -24.25 7.17
CA VAL A 268 -9.62 -22.91 6.69
C VAL A 268 -9.22 -22.02 7.87
N PHE A 269 -10.03 -22.02 8.94
CA PHE A 269 -9.72 -21.27 10.16
C PHE A 269 -8.43 -21.77 10.83
N SER A 270 -8.24 -23.09 10.91
CA SER A 270 -7.02 -23.71 11.44
C SER A 270 -5.77 -23.29 10.66
N ARG A 271 -5.81 -23.36 9.33
CA ARG A 271 -4.72 -22.89 8.45
C ARG A 271 -4.46 -21.40 8.65
N SER A 272 -5.50 -20.58 8.71
CA SER A 272 -5.38 -19.14 8.92
C SER A 272 -4.68 -18.81 10.25
N LYS A 273 -4.99 -19.55 11.32
CA LYS A 273 -4.32 -19.41 12.62
C LYS A 273 -2.85 -19.78 12.56
N ASP A 274 -2.50 -20.85 11.82
CA ASP A 274 -1.11 -21.26 11.65
C ASP A 274 -0.31 -20.26 10.79
N LEU A 275 -0.89 -19.73 9.71
CA LEU A 275 -0.31 -18.63 8.94
C LEU A 275 -0.07 -17.39 9.80
N GLN A 276 -1.03 -17.00 10.64
CA GLN A 276 -0.90 -15.87 11.54
C GLN A 276 0.24 -16.10 12.56
N ARG A 277 0.36 -17.31 13.13
CA ARG A 277 1.46 -17.65 14.04
C ARG A 277 2.81 -17.58 13.35
N ILE A 278 2.92 -18.10 12.12
CA ILE A 278 4.16 -18.08 11.33
C ILE A 278 4.54 -16.64 11.00
N GLN A 279 3.57 -15.83 10.57
CA GLN A 279 3.79 -14.42 10.29
C GLN A 279 4.24 -13.67 11.56
N SER A 280 3.54 -13.85 12.68
CA SER A 280 3.91 -13.23 13.96
C SER A 280 5.30 -13.65 14.43
N SER A 281 5.64 -14.94 14.34
CA SER A 281 6.98 -15.44 14.67
C SER A 281 8.04 -14.82 13.77
N THR A 282 7.78 -14.77 12.46
CA THR A 282 8.69 -14.18 11.47
C THR A 282 8.97 -12.72 11.75
N MET A 283 7.94 -11.97 12.16
CA MET A 283 8.04 -10.55 12.50
C MET A 283 8.74 -10.31 13.83
N ALA A 284 8.64 -11.25 14.78
CA ALA A 284 9.27 -11.18 16.10
C ALA A 284 10.72 -11.67 16.12
N SER A 285 11.16 -12.44 15.11
CA SER A 285 12.53 -12.92 15.01
C SER A 285 13.52 -11.80 14.66
N PRO A 286 14.77 -11.87 15.16
CA PRO A 286 15.85 -11.02 14.70
C PRO A 286 16.07 -11.11 13.19
N ILE A 287 16.37 -9.97 12.58
CA ILE A 287 16.63 -9.85 11.14
C ILE A 287 18.00 -9.22 10.93
N ASP A 288 18.66 -9.62 9.85
CA ASP A 288 19.89 -8.98 9.39
C ASP A 288 19.54 -8.04 8.23
N ILE A 289 19.94 -6.78 8.38
CA ILE A 289 19.87 -5.75 7.36
C ILE A 289 21.28 -5.23 7.09
N ASP A 290 21.89 -5.65 5.98
CA ASP A 290 23.19 -5.13 5.52
C ASP A 290 24.30 -5.25 6.57
N GLY A 291 24.32 -6.40 7.27
CA GLY A 291 25.25 -6.70 8.36
C GLY A 291 24.84 -6.13 9.72
N LEU A 292 23.66 -5.50 9.82
CA LEU A 292 23.11 -4.99 11.06
C LEU A 292 22.05 -5.94 11.60
N THR A 293 22.31 -6.49 12.79
CA THR A 293 21.31 -7.30 13.47
C THR A 293 20.28 -6.43 14.16
N ILE A 294 19.05 -6.48 13.68
CA ILE A 294 17.90 -5.78 14.25
C ILE A 294 17.05 -6.77 15.04
N ARG A 295 16.69 -6.39 16.27
CA ARG A 295 15.95 -7.23 17.23
C ARG A 295 14.71 -7.91 16.62
N ASN A 296 13.92 -7.17 15.86
CA ASN A 296 12.74 -7.65 15.15
C ASN A 296 12.27 -6.62 14.12
N PHE A 297 11.30 -6.99 13.28
CA PHE A 297 10.76 -6.11 12.25
C PHE A 297 10.15 -4.82 12.83
N GLY A 298 9.45 -4.93 13.97
CA GLY A 298 8.82 -3.78 14.64
C GLY A 298 9.83 -2.71 15.09
N PHE A 299 11.06 -3.13 15.38
CA PHE A 299 12.12 -2.25 15.89
C PHE A 299 12.70 -1.32 14.81
N ILE A 300 12.54 -1.61 13.52
CA ILE A 300 13.03 -0.76 12.42
C ILE A 300 12.47 0.67 12.55
N LYS A 301 11.16 0.79 12.78
CA LYS A 301 10.50 2.10 12.90
C LYS A 301 10.95 2.86 14.14
N CYS A 302 11.13 2.15 15.26
CA CYS A 302 11.64 2.74 16.50
C CYS A 302 13.05 3.30 16.29
N LEU A 303 13.96 2.50 15.75
CA LEU A 303 15.35 2.90 15.48
C LEU A 303 15.44 4.16 14.61
N LEU A 304 14.64 4.22 13.53
CA LEU A 304 14.64 5.39 12.63
C LEU A 304 14.02 6.63 13.28
N ASN A 305 12.97 6.46 14.10
CA ASN A 305 12.36 7.58 14.83
C ASN A 305 13.26 8.11 15.95
N ASP A 306 13.93 7.22 16.68
CA ASP A 306 14.87 7.60 17.73
C ASP A 306 16.04 8.39 17.13
N PHE A 307 16.54 7.94 15.97
CA PHE A 307 17.52 8.68 15.18
C PHE A 307 17.01 10.07 14.77
N LEU A 308 15.79 10.19 14.23
CA LEU A 308 15.20 11.48 13.84
C LEU A 308 15.08 12.43 15.04
N ASN A 309 14.66 11.92 16.19
CA ASN A 309 14.48 12.72 17.40
C ASN A 309 15.83 13.28 17.90
N ALA A 310 16.88 12.47 17.89
CA ALA A 310 18.22 12.84 18.30
C ALA A 310 18.97 13.73 17.29
N SER A 311 18.61 13.66 16.01
CA SER A 311 19.31 14.37 14.93
C SER A 311 18.85 15.82 14.76
N GLN A 312 19.73 16.71 14.30
CA GLN A 312 19.37 18.10 13.97
C GLN A 312 18.81 18.21 12.54
N VAL A 313 17.98 19.22 12.28
CA VAL A 313 17.54 19.54 10.91
C VAL A 313 18.76 19.96 10.08
N GLY A 314 18.84 19.47 8.84
CA GLY A 314 19.98 19.62 7.94
C GLY A 314 21.07 18.57 8.15
N GLN A 315 20.97 17.72 9.18
CA GLN A 315 21.96 16.66 9.42
C GLN A 315 21.93 15.64 8.28
N ARG A 316 23.09 15.46 7.63
CA ARG A 316 23.31 14.43 6.61
C ARG A 316 23.58 13.07 7.26
N VAL A 317 22.99 12.03 6.69
CA VAL A 317 23.11 10.64 7.11
C VAL A 317 23.85 9.89 6.00
N ALA A 318 25.10 9.52 6.27
CA ALA A 318 25.93 8.78 5.34
C ALA A 318 25.36 7.37 5.09
N LEU A 319 25.52 6.83 3.89
CA LEU A 319 24.92 5.56 3.47
C LEU A 319 25.50 4.34 4.19
N ASP A 320 26.73 4.44 4.68
CA ASP A 320 27.46 3.42 5.43
C ASP A 320 27.17 3.45 6.93
N SER A 321 26.61 4.55 7.45
CA SER A 321 26.14 4.61 8.84
C SER A 321 25.02 3.61 9.10
N ASN A 322 24.82 3.21 10.35
CA ASN A 322 23.76 2.23 10.69
C ASN A 322 22.37 2.70 10.24
N ALA A 323 22.03 3.97 10.46
CA ALA A 323 20.78 4.55 9.98
C ALA A 323 20.72 4.59 8.44
N GLY A 324 21.82 4.97 7.77
CA GLY A 324 21.91 5.01 6.32
C GLY A 324 21.74 3.64 5.66
N LYS A 325 22.34 2.59 6.21
CA LYS A 325 22.18 1.21 5.76
C LYS A 325 20.72 0.75 5.84
N VAL A 326 20.06 1.00 6.98
CA VAL A 326 18.65 0.66 7.17
C VAL A 326 17.77 1.45 6.19
N LEU A 327 17.96 2.77 6.07
CA LEU A 327 17.21 3.62 5.15
C LEU A 327 17.39 3.19 3.69
N ARG A 328 18.62 2.91 3.28
CA ARG A 328 18.96 2.40 1.95
C ARG A 328 18.24 1.07 1.70
N TYR A 329 18.32 0.14 2.64
CA TYR A 329 17.70 -1.18 2.49
C TYR A 329 16.17 -1.11 2.37
N ILE A 330 15.49 -0.32 3.21
CA ILE A 330 14.02 -0.22 3.14
C ILE A 330 13.56 0.55 1.90
N LEU A 331 14.39 1.45 1.36
CA LEU A 331 14.07 2.22 0.15
C LEU A 331 13.84 1.33 -1.07
N ASP A 332 14.50 0.17 -1.14
CA ASP A 332 14.34 -0.85 -2.18
C ASP A 332 12.90 -1.35 -2.30
N TYR A 333 12.13 -1.25 -1.21
CA TYR A 333 10.76 -1.72 -1.11
C TYR A 333 9.73 -0.60 -1.23
N HIS A 334 10.16 0.62 -1.57
CA HIS A 334 9.22 1.69 -1.91
C HIS A 334 8.50 1.36 -3.24
N PRO A 335 7.19 1.65 -3.40
CA PRO A 335 6.46 1.39 -4.65
C PRO A 335 7.10 2.01 -5.89
N ASN A 336 7.78 3.15 -5.70
CA ASN A 336 8.53 3.86 -6.74
C ASN A 336 10.05 3.83 -6.45
N ALA A 337 10.59 2.72 -5.95
CA ALA A 337 12.00 2.63 -5.52
C ALA A 337 12.99 3.09 -6.61
N SER A 338 12.77 2.71 -7.88
CA SER A 338 13.63 3.12 -9.00
C SER A 338 13.72 4.65 -9.15
N GLU A 339 12.57 5.34 -9.13
CA GLU A 339 12.51 6.80 -9.21
C GLU A 339 13.14 7.45 -7.97
N LYS A 340 12.80 6.95 -6.78
CA LYS A 340 13.31 7.50 -5.51
C LYS A 340 14.81 7.31 -5.33
N LYS A 341 15.42 6.35 -6.01
CA LYS A 341 16.87 6.14 -6.07
C LYS A 341 17.56 6.94 -7.18
N GLY A 342 16.83 7.73 -7.95
CA GLY A 342 17.38 8.63 -8.97
C GLY A 342 17.20 8.18 -10.42
N GLY A 343 16.51 7.06 -10.67
CA GLY A 343 16.27 6.54 -12.01
C GLY A 343 17.56 6.34 -12.81
N ALA A 344 17.54 6.70 -14.10
CA ALA A 344 18.71 6.53 -14.98
C ALA A 344 19.79 7.62 -14.79
N SER A 345 19.39 8.84 -14.43
CA SER A 345 20.23 10.05 -14.51
C SER A 345 20.89 10.45 -13.20
N LYS A 346 20.37 10.01 -12.05
CA LYS A 346 20.88 10.40 -10.72
C LYS A 346 21.30 9.18 -9.89
N VAL A 347 22.05 9.43 -8.83
CA VAL A 347 22.47 8.41 -7.85
C VAL A 347 22.18 8.86 -6.42
N LEU A 348 21.73 7.91 -5.60
CA LEU A 348 21.58 8.09 -4.17
C LEU A 348 22.94 8.44 -3.53
N SER A 349 23.03 9.61 -2.91
CA SER A 349 24.27 10.12 -2.31
C SER A 349 24.25 10.01 -0.79
N CYS A 350 23.18 10.48 -0.15
CA CYS A 350 22.96 10.35 1.29
C CYS A 350 21.48 10.59 1.62
N PHE A 351 21.13 10.55 2.91
CA PHE A 351 19.86 11.06 3.40
C PHE A 351 20.09 12.34 4.21
N GLU A 352 19.06 13.16 4.36
CA GLU A 352 19.11 14.38 5.18
C GLU A 352 17.87 14.45 6.06
N VAL A 353 18.04 14.88 7.32
CA VAL A 353 16.93 15.18 8.22
C VAL A 353 16.36 16.55 7.88
N VAL A 354 15.09 16.61 7.51
CA VAL A 354 14.40 17.86 7.14
C VAL A 354 13.19 18.07 8.04
N GLU A 355 12.72 19.31 8.12
CA GLU A 355 11.47 19.60 8.83
C GLU A 355 10.28 18.97 8.10
N ASP A 356 9.36 18.45 8.91
CA ASP A 356 8.05 18.05 8.41
C ASP A 356 7.14 19.29 8.35
N THR A 357 6.75 19.67 7.14
CA THR A 357 5.88 20.84 6.90
C THR A 357 4.39 20.50 7.07
N GLY A 358 4.04 19.28 7.48
CA GLY A 358 2.67 18.86 7.75
C GLY A 358 2.14 19.39 9.09
N LYS A 359 1.03 20.15 9.07
CA LYS A 359 0.43 20.81 10.25
C LYS A 359 0.02 19.88 11.40
N ASP A 360 -0.16 18.58 11.15
CA ASP A 360 -0.57 17.57 12.15
C ASP A 360 0.50 16.53 12.49
N SER A 361 1.76 16.77 12.09
CA SER A 361 2.79 15.77 12.31
C SER A 361 3.22 15.72 13.78
N LYS A 362 2.91 14.59 14.45
CA LYS A 362 3.48 14.26 15.77
C LYS A 362 5.02 14.27 15.75
N ASN A 363 5.64 14.15 14.58
CA ASN A 363 7.09 14.20 14.37
C ASN A 363 7.47 15.42 13.53
N LYS A 364 8.11 16.42 14.15
CA LYS A 364 8.55 17.64 13.45
C LYS A 364 9.66 17.42 12.40
N LYS A 365 10.14 16.19 12.22
CA LYS A 365 11.30 15.83 11.40
C LYS A 365 10.99 14.60 10.55
N ARG A 366 11.52 14.58 9.32
CA ARG A 366 11.47 13.45 8.39
C ARG A 366 12.81 13.27 7.67
N PHE A 367 12.97 12.15 6.97
CA PHE A 367 14.11 11.96 6.08
C PHE A 367 13.78 12.45 4.67
N SER A 368 14.75 13.08 4.03
CA SER A 368 14.78 13.42 2.61
C SER A 368 15.91 12.65 1.96
N ILE A 369 15.72 12.23 0.71
CA ILE A 369 16.76 11.59 -0.10
C ILE A 369 17.55 12.69 -0.80
N ILE A 370 18.88 12.58 -0.79
CA ILE A 370 19.77 13.44 -1.57
C ILE A 370 20.28 12.65 -2.78
N LEU A 371 19.92 13.14 -3.96
CA LEU A 371 20.27 12.55 -5.25
C LEU A 371 21.25 13.46 -5.99
N THR A 372 22.37 12.91 -6.44
CA THR A 372 23.36 13.64 -7.26
C THR A 372 23.19 13.29 -8.72
N ASP A 373 23.12 14.30 -9.58
CA ASP A 373 23.10 14.12 -11.03
C ASP A 373 24.47 13.62 -11.53
N LYS A 374 24.46 12.56 -12.34
CA LYS A 374 25.69 11.90 -12.82
C LYS A 374 26.55 12.79 -13.73
N LYS A 375 25.97 13.79 -14.37
CA LYS A 375 26.66 14.66 -15.35
C LYS A 375 27.08 15.99 -14.76
N THR A 376 26.23 16.57 -13.92
CA THR A 376 26.41 17.94 -13.42
C THR A 376 26.89 18.02 -11.98
N SER A 377 26.92 16.88 -11.25
CA SER A 377 27.20 16.81 -9.81
C SER A 377 26.27 17.67 -8.95
N ASN A 378 25.15 18.15 -9.50
CA ASN A 378 24.15 18.91 -8.78
C ASN A 378 23.31 17.98 -7.90
N GLU A 379 23.12 18.38 -6.65
CA GLU A 379 22.27 17.65 -5.71
C GLU A 379 20.81 18.10 -5.82
N THR A 380 19.90 17.14 -5.68
CA THR A 380 18.46 17.38 -5.61
C THR A 380 17.88 16.63 -4.41
N LYS A 381 16.89 17.25 -3.77
CA LYS A 381 16.19 16.70 -2.61
C LYS A 381 14.88 16.05 -3.04
N GLU A 382 14.63 14.84 -2.56
CA GLU A 382 13.45 14.05 -2.91
C GLU A 382 12.78 13.55 -1.62
N ASP A 383 11.46 13.73 -1.51
CA ASP A 383 10.70 13.23 -0.35
C ASP A 383 10.56 11.69 -0.39
N VAL A 384 10.61 11.06 0.79
CA VAL A 384 10.42 9.63 0.98
C VAL A 384 9.50 9.32 2.16
N SER A 385 8.49 8.49 1.89
CA SER A 385 7.61 7.97 2.93
C SER A 385 8.18 6.67 3.50
N LEU A 386 8.78 6.74 4.69
CA LEU A 386 9.23 5.55 5.41
C LEU A 386 8.12 4.53 5.64
N SER A 387 6.89 5.00 5.87
CA SER A 387 5.72 4.14 6.02
C SER A 387 5.48 3.30 4.78
N LYS A 388 5.61 3.87 3.57
CA LYS A 388 5.48 3.12 2.31
C LYS A 388 6.61 2.09 2.14
N CYS A 389 7.85 2.47 2.47
CA CYS A 389 9.00 1.56 2.44
C CYS A 389 8.82 0.37 3.38
N ILE A 390 8.50 0.63 4.65
CA ILE A 390 8.30 -0.40 5.68
C ILE A 390 7.10 -1.28 5.36
N ASP A 391 6.02 -0.71 4.83
CA ASP A 391 4.86 -1.48 4.39
C ASP A 391 5.18 -2.42 3.22
N GLY A 392 5.96 -1.96 2.24
CA GLY A 392 6.46 -2.79 1.16
C GLY A 392 7.31 -3.93 1.70
N LEU A 393 8.27 -3.61 2.58
CA LEU A 393 9.13 -4.60 3.20
C LEU A 393 8.35 -5.64 4.02
N ARG A 394 7.28 -5.23 4.71
CA ARG A 394 6.43 -6.12 5.51
C ARG A 394 5.85 -7.27 4.67
N THR A 395 5.55 -7.02 3.40
CA THR A 395 4.99 -8.05 2.50
C THR A 395 5.96 -9.17 2.20
N VAL A 396 7.27 -8.94 2.37
CA VAL A 396 8.34 -9.90 2.10
C VAL A 396 9.18 -10.23 3.34
N ALA A 397 8.71 -9.87 4.54
CA ALA A 397 9.47 -10.05 5.78
C ALA A 397 9.86 -11.51 6.10
N TYR A 398 9.17 -12.48 5.48
CA TYR A 398 9.49 -13.91 5.56
C TYR A 398 10.69 -14.32 4.72
N LYS A 399 11.08 -13.51 3.72
CA LYS A 399 12.29 -13.69 2.91
C LYS A 399 13.51 -13.00 3.50
N LEU A 400 13.34 -12.18 4.55
CA LEU A 400 14.44 -11.45 5.16
C LEU A 400 15.44 -12.42 5.80
N PRO A 401 16.75 -12.21 5.60
CA PRO A 401 17.79 -12.94 6.33
C PRO A 401 17.53 -12.86 7.82
N LYS A 402 17.51 -14.03 8.48
CA LYS A 402 17.32 -14.13 9.91
C LYS A 402 18.69 -14.24 10.56
N ALA A 403 18.96 -13.35 11.49
CA ALA A 403 20.11 -13.51 12.37
C ALA A 403 19.79 -14.59 13.41
N THR A 404 20.74 -15.46 13.68
CA THR A 404 20.62 -16.43 14.77
C THR A 404 20.61 -15.69 16.11
N GLY A 405 19.99 -16.30 17.13
CA GLY A 405 19.99 -15.73 18.48
C GLY A 405 21.41 -15.50 19.02
N LYS A 406 22.39 -16.31 18.60
CA LYS A 406 23.80 -16.15 18.95
C LYS A 406 24.42 -14.92 18.30
N GLU A 407 24.14 -14.68 17.02
CA GLU A 407 24.60 -13.48 16.31
C GLU A 407 23.99 -12.20 16.88
N PHE A 408 22.71 -12.24 17.27
CA PHE A 408 22.07 -11.12 17.94
C PHE A 408 22.68 -10.85 19.33
N ILE A 409 22.93 -11.88 20.13
CA ILE A 409 23.58 -11.71 21.44
C ILE A 409 24.99 -11.13 21.24
N LYS A 410 25.74 -11.63 20.26
CA LYS A 410 27.07 -11.11 19.94
C LYS A 410 27.02 -9.63 19.55
N SER A 411 26.07 -9.22 18.72
CA SER A 411 25.90 -7.82 18.32
C SER A 411 25.41 -6.88 19.43
N LEU A 412 25.03 -7.39 20.61
CA LEU A 412 24.73 -6.56 21.78
C LEU A 412 25.95 -6.35 22.69
N ILE A 413 26.99 -7.17 22.52
CA ILE A 413 28.22 -7.15 23.31
C ILE A 413 29.30 -6.31 22.62
N ASP A 414 29.32 -6.35 21.29
CA ASP A 414 30.12 -5.47 20.41
C ASP A 414 29.43 -4.11 20.22
#